data_AF-A0A919VFB0-F1
#
_entry.id   AF-A0A919VFB0-F1
#
_cell.length_a   1.000
_cell.length_b   1.000
_cell.length_c   1.000
_cell.angle_alpha   90.00
_cell.angle_beta   90.00
_cell.angle_gamma   90.00
#
_symmetry.space_group_name_H-M   'P 1'
#
loop_
_entity.id
_entity.type
_entity.pdbx_description
1 polymer ?
#
loop_
_entity_poly.entity_id
_entity_poly.type
_entity_poly.pdbx_seq_one_letter_code
_entity_poly.pdbx_strand_id
1 'polypeptide(L)'
;MIKFKRIAVVISVCMLLSSIFTACSSKNNSSKDQSGSSASSSSLDNKKSEVLEAYKKVNLGMTKEEVDSTLDLEPKAETGKYAIKGTVNYEDMDTGYGVSVIYNDKNMVFAKTAIYSSNSEIASLCKEPVKEEQVDKIKKDMDYKDVINILGGEGVECNITGKETDLSVIGVIRRWANKDGSGIQIVFSKDDKVGNVIYFNHD
;
A
#
# COMPACT_ATOMS: atom_id res chain seq x y z
N MET A 1 2.54 -26.57 19.27
CA MET A 1 2.35 -25.15 19.70
C MET A 1 3.13 -24.10 18.88
N ILE A 2 3.72 -24.43 17.71
CA ILE A 2 4.60 -23.49 16.96
C ILE A 2 3.85 -22.64 15.91
N LYS A 3 2.65 -23.04 15.47
CA LYS A 3 1.92 -22.40 14.36
C LYS A 3 1.29 -21.05 14.70
N PHE A 4 0.89 -20.81 15.96
CA PHE A 4 0.22 -19.56 16.35
C PHE A 4 1.16 -18.34 16.43
N LYS A 5 2.44 -18.54 16.75
CA LYS A 5 3.40 -17.42 16.88
C LYS A 5 3.76 -16.76 15.55
N ARG A 6 3.77 -17.51 14.44
CA ARG A 6 4.13 -16.97 13.11
C ARG A 6 3.02 -16.12 12.49
N ILE A 7 1.75 -16.44 12.77
CA ILE A 7 0.60 -15.67 12.27
C ILE A 7 0.47 -14.33 13.00
N ALA A 8 0.78 -14.29 14.31
CA ALA A 8 0.76 -13.05 15.09
C ALA A 8 1.80 -12.02 14.62
N VAL A 9 2.98 -12.47 14.16
CA VAL A 9 4.01 -11.57 13.61
C VAL A 9 3.58 -11.02 12.24
N VAL A 10 2.93 -11.82 11.39
CA VAL A 10 2.40 -11.38 10.08
C VAL A 10 1.35 -10.28 10.23
N ILE A 11 0.41 -10.43 11.19
CA ILE A 11 -0.61 -9.41 11.46
C ILE A 11 0.04 -8.14 12.03
N SER A 12 1.02 -8.27 12.91
CA SER A 12 1.70 -7.12 13.52
C SER A 12 2.56 -6.33 12.53
N VAL A 13 3.24 -7.00 11.58
CA VAL A 13 4.02 -6.35 10.52
C VAL A 13 3.10 -5.64 9.52
N CYS A 14 1.98 -6.27 9.14
CA CYS A 14 1.02 -5.70 8.20
C CYS A 14 0.24 -4.49 8.76
N MET A 15 -0.06 -4.44 10.06
CA MET A 15 -0.78 -3.30 10.67
C MET A 15 0.12 -2.06 10.91
N LEU A 16 1.43 -2.25 11.13
CA LEU A 16 2.34 -1.14 11.41
C LEU A 16 2.74 -0.35 10.14
N LEU A 17 2.62 -0.94 8.95
CA LEU A 17 2.92 -0.28 7.68
C LEU A 17 1.84 0.72 7.22
N SER A 18 0.63 0.65 7.77
CA SER A 18 -0.48 1.57 7.47
C SER A 18 -0.40 2.93 8.18
N SER A 19 0.58 3.14 9.07
CA SER A 19 0.67 4.34 9.92
C SER A 19 1.66 5.41 9.44
N ILE A 20 2.33 5.21 8.30
CA ILE A 20 3.35 6.15 7.80
C ILE A 20 2.68 7.21 6.90
N PHE A 21 1.82 8.04 7.49
CA PHE A 21 1.47 9.35 6.93
C PHE A 21 2.12 10.41 7.82
N THR A 22 3.42 10.68 7.61
CA THR A 22 4.06 11.86 8.20
C THR A 22 3.66 13.07 7.38
N ALA A 23 2.51 13.65 7.73
CA ALA A 23 2.12 14.97 7.27
C ALA A 23 3.07 16.02 7.85
N CYS A 24 4.12 16.39 7.10
CA CYS A 24 4.85 17.62 7.36
C CYS A 24 3.90 18.81 7.06
N SER A 25 3.34 19.37 8.13
CA SER A 25 2.47 20.54 8.10
C SER A 25 3.27 21.78 7.68
N SER A 26 2.98 22.33 6.49
CA SER A 26 3.44 23.67 6.09
C SER A 26 2.27 24.65 6.06
N LYS A 27 2.43 25.72 6.84
CA LYS A 27 1.48 26.83 7.06
C LYS A 27 1.32 27.72 5.82
N ASN A 28 0.05 27.99 5.51
CA ASN A 28 -0.60 29.11 4.81
C ASN A 28 0.23 30.21 4.12
N ASN A 29 -0.22 30.58 2.91
CA ASN A 29 -0.72 31.93 2.66
C ASN A 29 -1.80 31.98 1.55
N SER A 30 -2.83 32.77 1.81
CA SER A 30 -3.98 33.00 0.93
C SER A 30 -3.70 34.10 -0.11
N SER A 31 -4.16 33.92 -1.34
CA SER A 31 -4.72 35.00 -2.16
C SER A 31 -5.60 34.46 -3.29
N LYS A 32 -6.78 35.09 -3.42
CA LYS A 32 -7.76 35.01 -4.52
C LYS A 32 -7.12 35.22 -5.90
N ASP A 33 -7.57 34.49 -6.92
CA ASP A 33 -8.53 34.98 -7.92
C ASP A 33 -8.85 33.94 -9.02
N GLN A 34 -9.95 34.25 -9.70
CA GLN A 34 -10.85 33.50 -10.55
C GLN A 34 -10.38 33.32 -12.01
N SER A 35 -10.79 32.23 -12.67
CA SER A 35 -11.25 32.14 -14.08
C SER A 35 -10.89 30.79 -14.71
N GLY A 36 -11.85 30.21 -15.43
CA GLY A 36 -11.82 28.83 -15.90
C GLY A 36 -10.80 28.54 -17.01
N SER A 37 -10.36 27.29 -17.04
CA SER A 37 -10.14 26.57 -18.29
C SER A 37 -10.21 25.06 -18.02
N SER A 38 -11.14 24.43 -18.72
CA SER A 38 -11.32 22.98 -18.82
C SER A 38 -10.12 22.38 -19.58
N ALA A 39 -9.02 22.14 -18.87
CA ALA A 39 -7.88 21.38 -19.38
C ALA A 39 -6.97 20.92 -18.21
N SER A 40 -7.43 20.00 -17.35
CA SER A 40 -6.55 19.47 -16.28
C SER A 40 -6.81 18.05 -15.82
N SER A 41 -7.81 17.33 -16.33
CA SER A 41 -8.07 15.96 -15.86
C SER A 41 -7.03 14.94 -16.33
N SER A 42 -6.45 15.09 -17.52
CA SER A 42 -5.52 14.08 -18.08
C SER A 42 -4.09 14.11 -17.51
N SER A 43 -3.66 15.22 -16.92
CA SER A 43 -2.28 15.37 -16.39
C SER A 43 -2.15 14.80 -14.96
N LEU A 44 -3.18 14.98 -14.14
CA LEU A 44 -3.26 14.42 -12.78
C LEU A 44 -3.54 12.91 -12.80
N ASP A 45 -4.29 12.42 -13.78
CA ASP A 45 -4.62 10.99 -13.88
C ASP A 45 -3.44 10.14 -14.38
N ASN A 46 -2.49 10.72 -15.12
CA ASN A 46 -1.26 10.03 -15.53
C ASN A 46 -0.26 9.85 -14.37
N LYS A 47 -0.06 10.88 -13.54
CA LYS A 47 0.84 10.82 -12.36
C LYS A 47 0.36 9.85 -11.29
N LYS A 48 -0.95 9.64 -11.17
CA LYS A 48 -1.54 8.70 -10.18
C LYS A 48 -1.23 7.22 -10.44
N SER A 49 -0.87 6.84 -11.67
CA SER A 49 -0.48 5.45 -11.99
C SER A 49 1.02 5.18 -11.82
N GLU A 50 1.86 6.23 -11.76
CA GLU A 50 3.31 6.12 -11.60
C GLU A 50 3.70 5.44 -10.28
N VAL A 51 2.90 5.62 -9.22
CA VAL A 51 3.08 4.95 -7.91
C VAL A 51 3.08 3.43 -8.07
N LEU A 52 2.09 2.92 -8.80
CA LEU A 52 1.96 1.49 -9.04
C LEU A 52 3.05 1.00 -9.99
N GLU A 53 3.50 1.83 -10.93
CA GLU A 53 4.61 1.47 -11.80
C GLU A 53 5.93 1.33 -11.02
N ALA A 54 6.26 2.28 -10.13
CA ALA A 54 7.40 2.15 -9.22
C ALA A 54 7.27 0.91 -8.32
N TYR A 55 6.10 0.71 -7.72
CA TYR A 55 5.79 -0.48 -6.92
C TYR A 55 6.00 -1.78 -7.70
N LYS A 56 5.54 -1.87 -8.96
CA LYS A 56 5.66 -3.06 -9.80
C LYS A 56 7.10 -3.35 -10.24
N LYS A 57 7.95 -2.32 -10.36
CA LYS A 57 9.37 -2.49 -10.70
C LYS A 57 10.15 -3.25 -9.63
N VAL A 58 9.78 -3.10 -8.36
CA VAL A 58 10.41 -3.81 -7.23
C VAL A 58 9.75 -5.18 -7.05
N ASN A 59 10.54 -6.25 -6.98
CA ASN A 59 10.06 -7.60 -6.74
C ASN A 59 10.65 -8.17 -5.45
N LEU A 60 9.93 -9.12 -4.83
CA LEU A 60 10.50 -9.92 -3.76
C LEU A 60 11.77 -10.61 -4.28
N GLY A 61 12.82 -10.59 -3.47
CA GLY A 61 14.11 -11.18 -3.80
C GLY A 61 15.12 -10.26 -4.45
N MET A 62 14.72 -9.07 -4.92
CA MET A 62 15.70 -8.11 -5.40
C MET A 62 16.65 -7.71 -4.26
N THR A 63 17.93 -7.56 -4.58
CA THR A 63 18.93 -7.00 -3.69
C THR A 63 18.70 -5.50 -3.51
N LYS A 64 19.29 -4.91 -2.48
CA LYS A 64 19.23 -3.46 -2.28
C LYS A 64 19.80 -2.70 -3.48
N GLU A 65 20.92 -3.16 -4.02
CA GLU A 65 21.61 -2.55 -5.16
C GLU A 65 20.74 -2.59 -6.43
N GLU A 66 20.05 -3.71 -6.68
CA GLU A 66 19.10 -3.80 -7.80
C GLU A 66 17.92 -2.85 -7.64
N VAL A 67 17.39 -2.68 -6.42
CA VAL A 67 16.30 -1.72 -6.15
C VAL A 67 16.78 -0.29 -6.34
N ASP A 68 17.92 0.09 -5.76
CA ASP A 68 18.53 1.42 -5.89
C ASP A 68 18.69 1.80 -7.38
N SER A 69 19.23 0.88 -8.18
CA SER A 69 19.42 1.08 -9.63
C SER A 69 18.11 1.10 -10.42
N THR A 70 17.08 0.36 -10.01
CA THR A 70 15.82 0.25 -10.75
C THR A 70 14.92 1.47 -10.52
N LEU A 71 14.94 2.01 -9.31
CA LEU A 71 14.10 3.14 -8.94
C LEU A 71 14.74 4.49 -9.25
N ASP A 72 16.08 4.59 -9.18
CA ASP A 72 16.80 5.86 -9.35
C ASP A 72 16.30 6.96 -8.42
N LEU A 73 15.94 6.57 -7.19
CA LEU A 73 15.46 7.45 -6.11
C LEU A 73 16.41 7.38 -4.92
N GLU A 74 16.53 8.49 -4.18
CA GLU A 74 17.35 8.55 -2.98
C GLU A 74 16.75 7.65 -1.86
N PRO A 75 17.46 6.60 -1.40
CA PRO A 75 16.95 5.72 -0.36
C PRO A 75 17.03 6.38 1.02
N LYS A 76 15.91 6.34 1.76
CA LYS A 76 15.83 6.85 3.14
C LYS A 76 15.53 5.70 4.10
N ALA A 77 16.50 5.36 4.96
CA ALA A 77 16.27 4.37 6.01
C ALA A 77 15.26 4.90 7.02
N GLU A 78 14.27 4.08 7.37
CA GLU A 78 13.28 4.43 8.40
C GLU A 78 13.90 4.21 9.78
N THR A 79 13.95 5.26 10.60
CA THR A 79 14.66 5.29 11.89
C THR A 79 13.75 5.53 13.08
N GLY A 80 12.43 5.62 12.86
CA GLY A 80 11.45 5.76 13.92
C GLY A 80 11.53 4.62 14.95
N LYS A 81 11.12 4.90 16.19
CA LYS A 81 11.12 3.92 17.30
C LYS A 81 10.35 2.63 16.98
N TYR A 82 9.33 2.73 16.13
CA TYR A 82 8.49 1.62 15.71
C TYR A 82 8.81 1.14 14.28
N ALA A 83 9.90 1.63 13.70
CA ALA A 83 10.39 1.20 12.40
C ALA A 83 10.74 -0.29 12.46
N ILE A 84 10.33 -1.02 11.43
CA ILE A 84 10.83 -2.37 11.22
C ILE A 84 12.28 -2.24 10.74
N LYS A 85 13.19 -2.99 11.36
CA LYS A 85 14.60 -3.01 10.96
C LYS A 85 14.70 -3.40 9.48
N GLY A 86 15.52 -2.67 8.73
CA GLY A 86 15.72 -2.94 7.30
C GLY A 86 14.68 -2.28 6.39
N THR A 87 13.78 -1.46 6.94
CA THR A 87 12.87 -0.64 6.13
C THR A 87 13.62 0.53 5.50
N VAL A 88 13.46 0.67 4.18
CA VAL A 88 13.98 1.77 3.36
C VAL A 88 12.86 2.31 2.49
N ASN A 89 12.68 3.61 2.50
CA ASN A 89 11.70 4.32 1.67
C ASN A 89 12.40 4.91 0.45
N TYR A 90 11.80 4.69 -0.73
CA TYR A 90 12.19 5.27 -2.00
C TYR A 90 11.06 6.16 -2.45
N GLU A 91 11.16 7.45 -2.14
CA GLU A 91 10.09 8.43 -2.33
C GLU A 91 10.56 9.56 -3.24
N ASP A 92 9.78 9.83 -4.28
CA ASP A 92 9.92 10.99 -5.13
C ASP A 92 9.44 12.22 -4.34
N MET A 93 10.37 13.16 -4.08
CA MET A 93 10.10 14.32 -3.22
C MET A 93 9.19 15.37 -3.87
N ASP A 94 9.02 15.35 -5.19
CA ASP A 94 8.14 16.28 -5.88
C ASP A 94 6.67 15.85 -5.81
N THR A 95 6.44 14.53 -5.74
CA THR A 95 5.10 13.93 -5.77
C THR A 95 4.65 13.34 -4.43
N GLY A 96 5.57 12.95 -3.55
CA GLY A 96 5.29 12.19 -2.34
C GLY A 96 4.95 10.72 -2.60
N TYR A 97 5.26 10.21 -3.80
CA TYR A 97 4.98 8.84 -4.21
C TYR A 97 6.21 7.95 -4.10
N GLY A 98 6.00 6.65 -3.91
CA GLY A 98 7.15 5.77 -3.79
C GLY A 98 6.86 4.33 -3.43
N VAL A 99 7.90 3.67 -2.95
CA VAL A 99 7.85 2.30 -2.43
C VAL A 99 8.63 2.24 -1.13
N SER A 100 8.01 1.69 -0.09
CA SER A 100 8.69 1.27 1.13
C SER A 100 9.07 -0.20 0.98
N VAL A 101 10.32 -0.53 1.21
CA VAL A 101 10.89 -1.88 1.04
C VAL A 101 11.47 -2.33 2.37
N ILE A 102 11.24 -3.58 2.74
CA ILE A 102 11.89 -4.21 3.90
C ILE A 102 12.84 -5.29 3.39
N TYR A 103 14.11 -5.12 3.74
CA TYR A 103 15.18 -6.07 3.44
C TYR A 103 15.39 -7.05 4.59
N ASN A 104 15.62 -8.32 4.25
CA ASN A 104 16.02 -9.33 5.23
C ASN A 104 17.53 -9.24 5.55
N ASP A 105 18.02 -10.10 6.44
CA ASP A 105 19.45 -10.15 6.80
C ASP A 105 20.40 -10.49 5.63
N LYS A 106 19.87 -10.89 4.47
CA LYS A 106 20.63 -11.13 3.23
C LYS A 106 20.55 -9.94 2.25
N ASN A 107 20.05 -8.79 2.68
CA ASN A 107 19.80 -7.60 1.86
C ASN A 107 18.88 -7.86 0.66
N MET A 108 17.95 -8.81 0.78
CA MET A 108 16.93 -9.08 -0.24
C MET A 108 15.56 -8.57 0.20
N VAL A 109 14.79 -8.03 -0.74
CA VAL A 109 13.40 -7.61 -0.51
C VAL A 109 12.56 -8.80 -0.07
N PHE A 110 11.98 -8.75 1.13
CA PHE A 110 10.98 -9.74 1.56
C PHE A 110 9.61 -9.11 1.80
N ALA A 111 9.50 -7.78 1.87
CA ALA A 111 8.23 -7.08 1.87
C ALA A 111 8.35 -5.74 1.12
N LYS A 112 7.26 -5.31 0.50
CA LYS A 112 7.15 -3.96 -0.07
C LYS A 112 5.74 -3.40 0.09
N THR A 113 5.65 -2.07 0.17
CA THR A 113 4.40 -1.31 0.25
C THR A 113 4.47 -0.11 -0.68
N ALA A 114 3.40 0.16 -1.44
CA ALA A 114 3.27 1.39 -2.20
C ALA A 114 3.05 2.60 -1.28
N ILE A 115 3.73 3.71 -1.53
CA ILE A 115 3.57 4.98 -0.82
C ILE A 115 2.73 5.90 -1.70
N TYR A 116 1.59 6.35 -1.18
CA TYR A 116 0.69 7.32 -1.81
C TYR A 116 0.71 8.63 -1.02
N SER A 117 0.46 9.76 -1.68
CA SER A 117 0.43 11.05 -0.99
C SER A 117 -0.84 11.22 -0.13
N SER A 118 -1.94 10.56 -0.53
CA SER A 118 -3.20 10.60 0.23
C SER A 118 -4.12 9.38 -0.02
N ASN A 119 -5.08 9.16 0.88
CA ASN A 119 -6.14 8.15 0.68
C ASN A 119 -7.02 8.46 -0.55
N SER A 120 -7.21 9.74 -0.88
CA SER A 120 -8.05 10.17 -2.00
C SER A 120 -7.50 9.71 -3.36
N GLU A 121 -6.19 9.50 -3.46
CA GLU A 121 -5.55 8.97 -4.66
C GLU A 121 -5.84 7.49 -4.83
N ILE A 122 -5.72 6.70 -3.76
CA ILE A 122 -6.09 5.28 -3.79
C ILE A 122 -7.56 5.14 -4.19
N ALA A 123 -8.43 6.01 -3.68
CA ALA A 123 -9.84 6.02 -4.03
C ALA A 123 -10.09 6.28 -5.52
N SER A 124 -9.27 7.13 -6.15
CA SER A 124 -9.38 7.39 -7.60
C SER A 124 -8.96 6.21 -8.48
N LEU A 125 -8.24 5.24 -7.92
CA LEU A 125 -7.87 3.98 -8.59
C LEU A 125 -8.92 2.87 -8.34
N CYS A 126 -9.85 3.10 -7.41
CA CYS A 126 -10.94 2.16 -7.12
C CYS A 126 -12.14 2.46 -8.01
N LYS A 127 -12.77 1.41 -8.54
CA LYS A 127 -13.87 1.55 -9.50
C LYS A 127 -15.13 2.14 -8.88
N GLU A 128 -15.48 1.69 -7.68
CA GLU A 128 -16.70 2.07 -6.96
C GLU A 128 -16.36 2.28 -5.47
N PRO A 129 -17.10 3.17 -4.78
CA PRO A 129 -16.98 3.31 -3.33
C PRO A 129 -17.51 2.06 -2.62
N VAL A 130 -16.86 1.70 -1.52
CA VAL A 130 -17.23 0.56 -0.66
C VAL A 130 -17.91 1.02 0.62
N LYS A 131 -18.66 0.12 1.26
CA LYS A 131 -19.43 0.36 2.48
C LYS A 131 -19.08 -0.69 3.53
N GLU A 132 -19.21 -0.31 4.80
CA GLU A 132 -18.94 -1.20 5.93
C GLU A 132 -19.76 -2.49 5.85
N GLU A 133 -21.03 -2.42 5.45
CA GLU A 133 -21.92 -3.58 5.38
C GLU A 133 -21.49 -4.64 4.34
N GLN A 134 -20.56 -4.33 3.44
CA GLN A 134 -19.99 -5.31 2.53
C GLN A 134 -19.00 -6.25 3.22
N VAL A 135 -18.41 -5.85 4.36
CA VAL A 135 -17.47 -6.68 5.12
C VAL A 135 -18.13 -7.95 5.64
N ASP A 136 -19.38 -7.88 6.08
CA ASP A 136 -20.14 -9.04 6.59
C ASP A 136 -20.35 -10.14 5.53
N LYS A 137 -20.23 -9.78 4.25
CA LYS A 137 -20.34 -10.71 3.13
C LYS A 137 -19.01 -11.42 2.84
N ILE A 138 -17.89 -10.88 3.32
CA ILE A 138 -16.55 -11.38 3.06
C ILE A 138 -16.13 -12.30 4.20
N LYS A 139 -15.91 -13.56 3.88
CA LYS A 139 -15.58 -14.59 4.86
C LYS A 139 -14.13 -15.02 4.73
N LYS A 140 -13.55 -15.48 5.83
CA LYS A 140 -12.26 -16.16 5.80
C LYS A 140 -12.29 -17.31 4.77
N ASP A 141 -11.17 -17.49 4.08
CA ASP A 141 -10.94 -18.49 3.04
C ASP A 141 -11.78 -18.30 1.75
N MET A 142 -12.53 -17.19 1.63
CA MET A 142 -13.21 -16.80 0.39
C MET A 142 -12.20 -16.49 -0.72
N ASP A 143 -12.57 -16.81 -1.96
CA ASP A 143 -11.76 -16.52 -3.14
C ASP A 143 -11.74 -15.02 -3.47
N TYR A 144 -10.58 -14.52 -3.91
CA TYR A 144 -10.41 -13.16 -4.39
C TYR A 144 -11.46 -12.77 -5.46
N LYS A 145 -11.78 -13.68 -6.38
CA LYS A 145 -12.81 -13.44 -7.42
C LYS A 145 -14.20 -13.16 -6.84
N ASP A 146 -14.56 -13.83 -5.75
CA ASP A 146 -15.84 -13.60 -5.07
C ASP A 146 -15.84 -12.25 -4.35
N VAL A 147 -14.70 -11.87 -3.77
CA VAL A 147 -14.52 -10.54 -3.17
C VAL A 147 -14.68 -9.43 -4.22
N ILE A 148 -14.09 -9.59 -5.41
CA ILE A 148 -14.27 -8.63 -6.51
C ILE A 148 -15.75 -8.45 -6.82
N ASN A 149 -16.51 -9.54 -6.87
CA ASN A 149 -17.95 -9.48 -7.15
C ASN A 149 -18.72 -8.77 -6.03
N ILE A 150 -18.32 -8.94 -4.76
CA ILE A 150 -18.95 -8.28 -3.61
C ILE A 150 -18.62 -6.78 -3.58
N LEU A 151 -17.38 -6.41 -3.89
CA LEU A 151 -16.86 -5.04 -3.76
C LEU A 151 -16.92 -4.23 -5.05
N GLY A 152 -17.27 -4.85 -6.18
CA GLY A 152 -17.44 -4.18 -7.47
C GLY A 152 -16.13 -3.86 -8.20
N GLY A 153 -14.99 -4.42 -7.80
CA GLY A 153 -13.69 -4.18 -8.44
C GLY A 153 -12.52 -4.90 -7.77
N GLU A 154 -11.35 -4.82 -8.40
CA GLU A 154 -10.12 -5.51 -7.99
C GLU A 154 -9.42 -4.92 -6.75
N GLY A 155 -9.79 -3.69 -6.39
CA GLY A 155 -9.05 -2.90 -5.43
C GLY A 155 -7.62 -2.63 -5.92
N VAL A 156 -6.85 -1.94 -5.08
CA VAL A 156 -5.47 -1.60 -5.36
C VAL A 156 -4.57 -2.50 -4.53
N GLU A 157 -3.62 -3.19 -5.16
CA GLU A 157 -2.57 -3.88 -4.42
C GLU A 157 -1.61 -2.85 -3.83
N CYS A 158 -1.52 -2.83 -2.50
CA CYS A 158 -0.72 -1.84 -1.80
C CYS A 158 0.46 -2.46 -1.04
N ASN A 159 0.44 -3.76 -0.75
CA ASN A 159 1.52 -4.44 -0.06
C ASN A 159 1.61 -5.91 -0.48
N ILE A 160 2.84 -6.41 -0.56
CA ILE A 160 3.11 -7.85 -0.65
C ILE A 160 4.25 -8.21 0.30
N THR A 161 4.13 -9.38 0.91
CA THR A 161 5.11 -9.92 1.85
C THR A 161 5.40 -11.38 1.53
N GLY A 162 6.68 -11.74 1.54
CA GLY A 162 7.20 -13.10 1.50
C GLY A 162 7.74 -13.57 2.85
N LYS A 163 8.19 -14.83 2.93
CA LYS A 163 8.90 -15.27 4.14
C LYS A 163 10.27 -14.63 4.23
N GLU A 164 10.71 -14.40 5.45
CA GLU A 164 12.07 -13.89 5.66
C GLU A 164 13.14 -14.93 5.26
N THR A 165 12.84 -16.22 5.48
CA THR A 165 13.75 -17.34 5.21
C THR A 165 13.73 -17.82 3.75
N ASP A 166 12.64 -17.58 3.03
CA ASP A 166 12.45 -17.96 1.63
C ASP A 166 11.57 -16.91 0.91
N LEU A 167 11.80 -16.64 -0.36
CA LEU A 167 11.08 -15.55 -1.05
C LEU A 167 9.65 -15.93 -1.47
N SER A 168 9.07 -16.98 -0.87
CA SER A 168 7.68 -17.35 -1.18
C SER A 168 6.72 -16.34 -0.57
N VAL A 169 5.78 -15.87 -1.41
CA VAL A 169 4.69 -14.99 -0.98
C VAL A 169 3.91 -15.66 0.14
N ILE A 170 3.58 -14.89 1.17
CA ILE A 170 2.71 -15.32 2.26
C ILE A 170 1.48 -14.44 2.41
N GLY A 171 1.52 -13.21 1.91
CA GLY A 171 0.37 -12.32 1.94
C GLY A 171 0.43 -11.21 0.90
N VAL A 172 -0.72 -10.85 0.36
CA VAL A 172 -0.96 -9.70 -0.51
C VAL A 172 -2.07 -8.87 0.12
N ILE A 173 -1.83 -7.58 0.33
CA ILE A 173 -2.84 -6.66 0.84
C ILE A 173 -3.40 -5.85 -0.31
N ARG A 174 -4.73 -5.88 -0.44
CA ARG A 174 -5.48 -5.03 -1.36
C ARG A 174 -6.39 -4.07 -0.61
N ARG A 175 -6.54 -2.86 -1.15
CA ARG A 175 -7.35 -1.78 -0.56
C ARG A 175 -8.40 -1.31 -1.55
N TRP A 176 -9.61 -1.12 -1.04
CA TRP A 176 -10.72 -0.42 -1.69
C TRP A 176 -10.97 0.84 -0.88
N ALA A 177 -10.62 2.00 -1.42
CA ALA A 177 -10.69 3.27 -0.70
C ALA A 177 -11.82 4.15 -1.23
N ASN A 178 -12.43 4.90 -0.33
CA ASN A 178 -13.40 5.94 -0.62
C ASN A 178 -12.71 7.31 -0.61
N LYS A 179 -13.32 8.28 -1.30
CA LYS A 179 -12.78 9.65 -1.38
C LYS A 179 -12.73 10.36 -0.03
N ASP A 180 -13.61 9.98 0.88
CA ASP A 180 -13.64 10.50 2.25
C ASP A 180 -12.56 9.87 3.16
N GLY A 181 -11.73 8.96 2.65
CA GLY A 181 -10.67 8.31 3.41
C GLY A 181 -11.09 7.04 4.14
N SER A 182 -12.37 6.69 4.17
CA SER A 182 -12.84 5.37 4.62
C SER A 182 -12.55 4.28 3.58
N GLY A 183 -12.73 3.01 3.95
CA GLY A 183 -12.58 1.91 2.99
C GLY A 183 -12.40 0.54 3.61
N ILE A 184 -12.09 -0.43 2.74
CA ILE A 184 -11.85 -1.83 3.10
C ILE A 184 -10.41 -2.21 2.74
N GLN A 185 -9.73 -2.87 3.68
CA GLN A 185 -8.44 -3.51 3.45
C GLN A 185 -8.57 -5.01 3.69
N ILE A 186 -8.01 -5.81 2.78
CA ILE A 186 -8.06 -7.27 2.87
C ILE A 186 -6.66 -7.83 2.70
N VAL A 187 -6.29 -8.73 3.59
CA VAL A 187 -5.10 -9.57 3.47
C VAL A 187 -5.51 -10.87 2.80
N PHE A 188 -4.97 -11.11 1.62
CA PHE A 188 -5.08 -12.38 0.90
C PHE A 188 -3.84 -13.23 1.16
N SER A 189 -4.02 -14.53 1.29
CA SER A 189 -2.92 -15.50 1.25
C SER A 189 -2.36 -15.64 -0.17
N LYS A 190 -1.24 -16.36 -0.32
CA LYS A 190 -0.65 -16.67 -1.63
C LYS A 190 -1.53 -17.47 -2.59
N ASP A 191 -2.58 -18.11 -2.07
CA ASP A 191 -3.53 -18.90 -2.83
C ASP A 191 -4.82 -18.09 -3.11
N ASP A 192 -4.72 -16.76 -3.03
CA ASP A 192 -5.81 -15.78 -3.26
C ASP A 192 -7.04 -15.98 -2.35
N LYS A 193 -6.80 -16.48 -1.14
CA LYS A 193 -7.84 -16.68 -0.12
C LYS A 193 -7.82 -15.58 0.94
N VAL A 194 -8.99 -15.08 1.32
CA VAL A 194 -9.15 -14.08 2.39
C VAL A 194 -8.61 -14.62 3.72
N GLY A 195 -7.59 -13.95 4.25
CA GLY A 195 -7.08 -14.20 5.60
C GLY A 195 -7.72 -13.27 6.64
N ASN A 196 -7.81 -11.99 6.32
CA ASN A 196 -8.35 -10.96 7.20
C ASN A 196 -8.97 -9.82 6.40
N VAL A 197 -10.03 -9.20 6.92
CA VAL A 197 -10.73 -8.04 6.35
C VAL A 197 -10.94 -7.01 7.45
N ILE A 198 -10.71 -5.74 7.12
CA ILE A 198 -10.91 -4.60 8.01
C ILE A 198 -11.64 -3.52 7.24
N TYR A 199 -12.69 -2.96 7.83
CA TYR A 199 -13.21 -1.65 7.44
C TYR A 199 -12.54 -0.59 8.32
N PHE A 200 -12.15 0.52 7.71
CA PHE A 200 -11.64 1.69 8.45
C PHE A 200 -12.51 2.90 8.10
N ASN A 201 -12.85 3.67 9.13
CA ASN A 201 -13.47 4.97 8.99
C ASN A 201 -12.40 6.06 8.84
N HIS A 202 -12.82 7.21 8.35
CA HIS A 202 -12.04 8.43 8.53
C HIS A 202 -12.23 8.90 9.98
N ASP A 203 -11.15 8.95 10.76
CA ASP A 203 -11.11 9.76 11.98
C ASP A 203 -10.80 11.21 11.60
#